data_AF-Q6YQL9-F1
#
_entry.id   AF-Q6YQL9-F1
#
_cell.length_a   1.000
_cell.length_b   1.000
_cell.length_c   1.000
_cell.angle_alpha   90.00
_cell.angle_beta   90.00
_cell.angle_gamma   90.00
#
_symmetry.space_group_name_H-M   'P 1'
#
loop_
_entity.id
_entity.type
_entity.pdbx_description
1 polymer ?
#
loop_
_entity_poly.entity_id
_entity_poly.type
_entity_poly.pdbx_seq_one_letter_code
_entity_poly.pdbx_strand_id
1 'polypeptide(L)'
;MSSFRIGNKHYKIIPFLITTGTLIFFVFWIGGLAYKYHLETEERRKLQEVDIKAKARELNNDIYNENKKLKKENEYMKDTPYEFQRDNGEKEYYNLFTNKLVKKIDKDDTIWEYDKNNGLLLKKTDRYNNVEEYGSHGKLIKKTLSDGVWMEYNPVNAKMMKRKNIDGSLEEFDDNSERFKEIDKNGKVKFFKTKLYKTVKDFEKLFINNKDLEKTFLESRIFNLEDLKDAGFTFKQLKATGYSLQELKDAGYTAQQLKDAGISLKELKEVGFIAKEIIDAGFTASQLVDAGFTVKDLRDSGIKLLKLINEGFTIPGMLGGGYTDKDFKDAGYILRKPSQFEFLKPKISDKGYIIEKIN
;
A
#
# COMPACT_ATOMS: atom_id res chain seq x y z
N MET A 1 61.59 103.42 29.43
CA MET A 1 61.52 101.96 29.67
C MET A 1 60.80 101.75 30.99
N SER A 2 59.57 101.24 30.94
CA SER A 2 58.76 101.00 32.15
C SER A 2 59.41 99.89 32.98
N SER A 3 59.74 100.19 34.23
CA SER A 3 60.34 99.23 35.16
C SER A 3 59.51 99.18 36.43
N PHE A 4 59.31 97.99 36.98
CA PHE A 4 58.58 97.82 38.23
C PHE A 4 59.38 96.98 39.21
N ARG A 5 59.07 97.13 40.50
CA ARG A 5 59.86 96.61 41.61
C ARG A 5 59.04 95.58 42.38
N ILE A 6 59.56 94.36 42.50
CA ILE A 6 59.04 93.33 43.42
C ILE A 6 60.15 93.02 44.42
N GLY A 7 59.88 93.31 45.70
CA GLY A 7 60.88 93.24 46.76
C GLY A 7 62.09 94.15 46.48
N ASN A 8 63.30 93.68 46.79
CA ASN A 8 64.54 94.46 46.62
C ASN A 8 65.14 94.43 45.21
N LYS A 9 64.47 93.84 44.19
CA LYS A 9 65.00 93.74 42.82
C LYS A 9 64.21 94.62 41.83
N HIS A 10 64.92 95.28 40.90
CA HIS A 10 64.35 96.09 39.84
C HIS A 10 64.29 95.30 38.52
N TYR A 11 63.09 95.18 37.94
CA TYR A 11 62.87 94.48 36.68
C TYR A 11 62.45 95.46 35.59
N LYS A 12 63.06 95.37 34.40
CA LYS A 12 62.68 96.15 33.22
C LYS A 12 61.72 95.34 32.36
N ILE A 13 60.59 95.95 32.01
CA ILE A 13 59.62 95.33 31.10
C ILE A 13 60.16 95.45 29.68
N ILE A 14 60.41 94.30 29.04
CA ILE A 14 60.77 94.22 27.62
C ILE A 14 59.45 94.08 26.86
N PRO A 15 58.98 95.09 26.11
CA PRO A 15 57.66 95.07 25.46
C PRO A 15 57.46 93.86 24.55
N PHE A 16 58.53 93.42 23.89
CA PHE A 16 58.57 92.20 23.08
C PHE A 16 58.18 90.96 23.90
N LEU A 17 58.60 90.83 25.15
CA LEU A 17 58.28 89.66 25.97
C LEU A 17 56.80 89.60 26.35
N ILE A 18 56.17 90.76 26.59
CA ILE A 18 54.74 90.85 26.88
C ILE A 18 53.92 90.53 25.63
N THR A 19 54.26 91.10 24.47
CA THR A 19 53.52 90.83 23.23
C THR A 19 53.70 89.38 22.77
N THR A 20 54.88 88.79 22.96
CA THR A 20 55.11 87.38 22.66
C THR A 20 54.35 86.48 23.64
N GLY A 21 54.35 86.83 24.94
CA GLY A 21 53.59 86.09 25.95
C GLY A 21 52.08 86.11 25.74
N THR A 22 51.50 87.27 25.37
CA THR A 22 50.07 87.36 25.04
C THR A 22 49.75 86.62 23.76
N LEU A 23 50.60 86.68 22.73
CA LEU A 23 50.42 85.91 21.50
C LEU A 23 50.44 84.41 21.79
N ILE A 24 51.40 83.93 22.58
CA ILE A 24 51.50 82.53 23.00
C ILE A 24 50.25 82.11 23.78
N PHE A 25 49.77 82.95 24.71
CA PHE A 25 48.54 82.70 25.46
C PHE A 25 47.32 82.57 24.53
N PHE A 26 47.15 83.46 23.54
CA PHE A 26 46.07 83.35 22.57
C PHE A 26 46.20 82.12 21.68
N VAL A 27 47.41 81.72 21.29
CA VAL A 27 47.65 80.48 20.53
C VAL A 27 47.22 79.25 21.34
N PHE A 28 47.59 79.15 22.62
CA PHE A 28 47.17 78.05 23.47
C PHE A 28 45.67 78.09 23.79
N TRP A 29 45.10 79.28 24.01
CA TRP A 29 43.67 79.43 24.28
C TRP A 29 42.80 79.06 23.07
N ILE A 30 43.15 79.58 21.89
CA ILE A 30 42.47 79.24 20.63
C ILE A 30 42.71 77.78 20.27
N GLY A 31 43.93 77.27 20.46
CA GLY A 31 44.26 75.86 20.27
C GLY A 31 43.45 74.93 21.17
N GLY A 32 43.26 75.30 22.45
CA GLY A 32 42.42 74.56 23.38
C GLY A 32 40.93 74.55 22.99
N LEU A 33 40.39 75.70 22.56
CA LEU A 33 39.02 75.79 22.04
C LEU A 33 38.83 74.97 20.76
N ALA A 34 39.78 75.04 19.83
CA ALA A 34 39.75 74.28 18.58
C ALA A 34 39.86 72.76 18.83
N TYR A 35 40.69 72.34 19.79
CA TYR A 35 40.80 70.94 20.18
C TYR A 35 39.50 70.40 20.79
N LYS A 36 38.87 71.18 21.69
CA LYS A 36 37.56 70.81 22.26
C LYS A 36 36.49 70.69 21.18
N TYR A 37 36.44 71.64 20.25
CA TYR A 37 35.52 71.60 19.12
C TYR A 37 35.78 70.40 18.21
N HIS A 38 37.04 70.07 17.92
CA HIS A 38 37.41 68.90 17.12
C HIS A 38 36.96 67.59 17.78
N LEU A 39 37.16 67.45 19.10
CA LEU A 39 36.67 66.29 19.88
C LEU A 39 35.15 66.13 19.80
N GLU A 40 34.40 67.20 20.04
CA GLU A 40 32.92 67.18 19.93
C GLU A 40 32.46 66.84 18.51
N THR A 41 33.18 67.33 17.49
CA THR A 41 32.86 67.05 16.07
C THR A 41 33.16 65.60 15.72
N GLU A 42 34.27 65.04 16.22
CA GLU A 42 34.61 63.62 16.10
C GLU A 42 33.57 62.72 16.78
N GLU A 43 33.07 63.10 17.96
CA GLU A 43 32.00 62.35 18.64
C GLU A 43 30.68 62.40 17.85
N ARG A 44 30.32 63.56 17.28
CA ARG A 44 29.13 63.69 16.42
C ARG A 44 29.28 62.89 15.13
N ARG A 45 30.47 62.89 14.52
CA ARG A 45 30.79 62.10 13.32
C ARG A 45 30.65 60.62 13.61
N LYS A 46 31.21 60.13 14.72
CA LYS A 46 31.04 58.75 15.18
C LYS A 46 29.57 58.38 15.41
N LEU A 47 28.75 59.31 15.93
CA LEU A 47 27.31 59.06 16.10
C LEU A 47 26.54 59.04 14.77
N GLN A 48 26.92 59.87 13.78
CA GLN A 48 26.30 59.91 12.45
C GLN A 48 26.72 58.74 11.57
N GLU A 49 27.93 58.20 11.76
CA GLU A 49 28.45 57.03 11.04
C GLU A 49 27.81 55.71 11.52
N VAL A 50 27.18 55.70 12.70
CA VAL A 50 26.44 54.54 13.20
C VAL A 50 25.09 54.45 12.50
N ASP A 51 24.93 53.46 11.62
CA ASP A 51 23.61 53.08 11.10
C ASP A 51 22.78 52.43 12.21
N ILE A 52 21.98 53.26 12.88
CA ILE A 52 21.07 52.85 13.96
C ILE A 52 20.14 51.73 13.49
N LYS A 53 19.72 51.73 12.22
CA LYS A 53 18.84 50.72 11.65
C LYS A 53 19.57 49.39 11.45
N ALA A 54 20.83 49.42 11.05
CA ALA A 54 21.66 48.22 10.99
C ALA A 54 21.89 47.61 12.38
N LYS A 55 22.28 48.42 13.38
CA LYS A 55 22.43 47.95 14.76
C LYS A 55 21.12 47.43 15.37
N ALA A 56 19.99 48.07 15.08
CA ALA A 56 18.69 47.59 15.53
C ALA A 56 18.31 46.23 14.91
N ARG A 57 18.65 46.00 13.63
CA ARG A 57 18.46 44.70 12.97
C ARG A 57 19.35 43.62 13.58
N GLU A 58 20.61 43.94 13.84
CA GLU A 58 21.57 43.05 14.49
C GLU A 58 21.06 42.63 15.88
N LEU A 59 20.70 43.60 16.73
CA LEU A 59 20.13 43.33 18.05
C LEU A 59 18.84 42.50 17.97
N ASN A 60 17.96 42.79 17.01
CA ASN A 60 16.72 42.03 16.85
C ASN A 60 16.98 40.59 16.40
N ASN A 61 18.00 40.35 15.57
CA ASN A 61 18.43 39.00 15.20
C ASN A 61 19.02 38.25 16.39
N ASP A 62 19.81 38.92 17.23
CA ASP A 62 20.37 38.33 18.46
C ASP A 62 19.26 37.93 19.43
N ILE A 63 18.30 38.83 19.69
CA ILE A 63 17.12 38.55 20.52
C ILE A 63 16.30 37.38 19.94
N TYR A 64 16.12 37.33 18.61
CA TYR A 64 15.43 36.22 17.96
C TYR A 64 16.15 34.88 18.19
N ASN A 65 17.48 34.86 18.04
CA ASN A 65 18.28 33.67 18.25
C ASN A 65 18.27 33.22 19.73
N GLU A 66 18.33 34.16 20.66
CA GLU A 66 18.25 33.89 22.10
C GLU A 66 16.86 33.34 22.49
N ASN A 67 15.78 33.94 21.99
CA ASN A 67 14.43 33.41 22.19
C ASN A 67 14.27 32.00 21.62
N LYS A 68 14.89 31.71 20.47
CA LYS A 68 14.90 30.36 19.89
C LYS A 68 15.66 29.39 20.78
N LYS A 69 16.76 29.82 21.42
CA LYS A 69 17.52 29.01 22.39
C LYS A 69 16.71 28.76 23.66
N LEU A 70 16.15 29.80 24.27
CA LEU A 70 15.31 29.71 25.47
C LEU A 70 14.07 28.84 25.25
N LYS A 71 13.46 28.90 24.06
CA LYS A 71 12.33 28.03 23.71
C LYS A 71 12.75 26.55 23.73
N LYS A 72 13.90 26.23 23.16
CA LYS A 72 14.46 24.86 23.21
C LYS A 72 14.78 24.42 24.63
N GLU A 73 15.36 25.30 25.45
CA GLU A 73 15.65 25.01 26.86
C GLU A 73 14.37 24.75 27.66
N ASN A 74 13.33 25.56 27.45
CA ASN A 74 12.02 25.34 28.06
C ASN A 74 11.37 24.02 27.62
N GLU A 75 11.48 23.65 26.35
CA GLU A 75 10.99 22.36 25.85
C GLU A 75 11.77 21.20 26.48
N TYR A 76 13.10 21.30 26.57
CA TYR A 76 13.94 20.31 27.24
C TYR A 76 13.60 20.15 28.73
N MET A 77 13.40 21.26 29.46
CA MET A 77 13.01 21.22 30.86
C MET A 77 11.63 20.58 31.07
N LYS A 78 10.69 20.81 30.15
CA LYS A 78 9.36 20.17 30.18
C LYS A 78 9.41 18.66 30.01
N ASP A 79 10.45 18.15 29.37
CA ASP A 79 10.62 16.73 29.08
C ASP A 79 11.59 16.03 30.03
N THR A 80 12.44 16.77 30.74
CA THR A 80 13.38 16.22 31.71
C THR A 80 12.61 15.75 32.95
N PRO A 81 12.68 14.47 33.35
CA PRO A 81 12.07 14.02 34.59
C PRO A 81 13.04 14.11 35.78
N TYR A 82 12.50 14.16 36.99
CA TYR A 82 13.29 14.02 38.22
C TYR A 82 13.23 12.58 38.74
N GLU A 83 14.35 12.09 39.28
CA GLU A 83 14.47 10.73 39.85
C GLU A 83 14.11 10.72 41.33
N PHE A 84 13.34 9.71 41.74
CA PHE A 84 13.01 9.38 43.10
C PHE A 84 13.45 7.93 43.37
N GLN A 85 14.42 7.75 44.27
CA GLN A 85 14.87 6.43 44.70
C GLN A 85 14.06 6.02 45.93
N ARG A 86 13.38 4.88 45.85
CA ARG A 86 12.63 4.30 46.97
C ARG A 86 13.55 3.46 47.86
N ASP A 87 13.19 3.34 49.13
CA ASP A 87 13.93 2.54 50.13
C ASP A 87 14.06 1.05 49.74
N ASN A 88 13.14 0.55 48.92
CA ASN A 88 13.14 -0.83 48.41
C ASN A 88 14.10 -1.05 47.23
N GLY A 89 14.79 -0.01 46.75
CA GLY A 89 15.72 -0.03 45.61
C GLY A 89 15.08 0.27 44.25
N GLU A 90 13.76 0.50 44.20
CA GLU A 90 13.09 0.92 42.96
C GLU A 90 13.39 2.38 42.62
N LYS A 91 13.41 2.70 41.34
CA LYS A 91 13.59 4.09 40.85
C LYS A 91 12.35 4.54 40.11
N GLU A 92 11.86 5.72 40.44
CA GLU A 92 10.73 6.35 39.76
C GLU A 92 11.16 7.68 39.19
N TYR A 93 10.65 8.00 38.01
CA TYR A 93 10.95 9.23 37.30
C TYR A 93 9.64 9.96 37.03
N TYR A 94 9.55 11.21 37.48
CA TYR A 94 8.35 12.01 37.39
C TYR A 94 8.58 13.24 36.51
N ASN A 95 7.58 13.59 35.71
CA ASN A 95 7.61 14.84 34.95
C ASN A 95 7.50 16.04 35.89
N LEU A 96 8.36 17.05 35.73
CA LEU A 96 8.39 18.23 36.61
C LEU A 96 7.10 19.06 36.58
N PHE A 97 6.38 19.07 35.46
CA PHE A 97 5.24 19.98 35.26
C PHE A 97 3.91 19.29 35.53
N THR A 98 3.74 18.04 35.06
CA THR A 98 2.50 17.29 35.25
C THR A 98 2.48 16.49 36.54
N ASN A 99 3.62 16.32 37.22
CA ASN A 99 3.82 15.43 38.37
C ASN A 99 3.39 13.98 38.10
N LYS A 100 3.31 13.58 36.83
CA LYS A 100 2.99 12.21 36.43
C LYS A 100 4.25 11.35 36.36
N LEU A 101 4.11 10.10 36.77
CA LEU A 101 5.14 9.08 36.60
C LEU A 101 5.36 8.89 35.08
N VAL A 102 6.61 8.97 34.63
CA VAL A 102 7.01 8.77 33.23
C VAL A 102 7.89 7.55 33.03
N LYS A 103 8.61 7.13 34.07
CA LYS A 103 9.39 5.88 34.04
C LYS A 103 9.48 5.28 35.44
N LYS A 104 9.42 3.96 35.54
CA LYS A 104 9.70 3.19 36.75
C LYS A 104 10.71 2.10 36.42
N ILE A 105 11.67 1.86 37.30
CA ILE A 105 12.61 0.75 37.24
C ILE A 105 12.41 -0.04 38.52
N ASP A 106 11.89 -1.26 38.37
CA ASP A 106 11.67 -2.18 39.48
C ASP A 106 12.99 -2.82 39.93
N LYS A 107 12.96 -3.48 41.09
CA LYS A 107 14.13 -4.16 41.67
C LYS A 107 14.70 -5.28 40.79
N ASP A 108 13.87 -5.87 39.93
CA ASP A 108 14.28 -6.91 38.99
C ASP A 108 14.79 -6.33 37.65
N ASP A 109 15.06 -5.03 37.59
CA ASP A 109 15.44 -4.27 36.40
C ASP A 109 14.34 -4.19 35.33
N THR A 110 13.08 -4.53 35.66
CA THR A 110 11.95 -4.27 34.77
C THR A 110 11.72 -2.75 34.65
N ILE A 111 11.72 -2.26 33.41
CA ILE A 111 11.52 -0.86 33.08
C ILE A 111 10.08 -0.66 32.59
N TRP A 112 9.38 0.30 33.18
CA TRP A 112 8.06 0.75 32.75
C TRP A 112 8.18 2.19 32.27
N GLU A 113 7.60 2.52 31.12
CA GLU A 113 7.59 3.85 30.52
C GLU A 113 6.14 4.29 30.29
N TYR A 114 5.80 5.49 30.73
CA TYR A 114 4.43 6.01 30.76
C TYR A 114 4.32 7.34 30.00
N ASP A 115 3.13 7.62 29.49
CA ASP A 115 2.82 8.89 28.83
C ASP A 115 2.83 10.04 29.83
N LYS A 116 3.61 11.08 29.54
CA LYS A 116 3.80 12.26 30.41
C LYS A 116 2.52 13.08 30.66
N ASN A 117 1.54 13.00 29.78
CA ASN A 117 0.32 13.81 29.83
C ASN A 117 -0.84 13.05 30.46
N ASN A 118 -1.08 11.80 30.07
CA ASN A 118 -2.23 11.01 30.54
C ASN A 118 -1.84 9.97 31.60
N GLY A 119 -0.58 9.54 31.68
CA GLY A 119 -0.08 8.55 32.65
C GLY A 119 -0.34 7.10 32.27
N LEU A 120 -0.80 6.83 31.04
CA LEU A 120 -0.99 5.48 30.53
C LEU A 120 0.36 4.83 30.26
N LEU A 121 0.44 3.51 30.50
CA LEU A 121 1.60 2.71 30.15
C LEU A 121 1.79 2.75 28.64
N LEU A 122 3.02 3.04 28.19
CA LEU A 122 3.41 3.06 26.78
C LEU A 122 4.31 1.88 26.45
N LYS A 123 5.22 1.53 27.36
CA LYS A 123 6.19 0.47 27.11
C LYS A 123 6.63 -0.19 28.42
N LYS A 124 6.86 -1.49 28.36
CA LYS A 124 7.47 -2.28 29.43
C LYS A 124 8.61 -3.07 28.84
N THR A 125 9.77 -3.05 29.47
CA THR A 125 10.92 -3.89 29.12
C THR A 125 11.26 -4.75 30.34
N ASP A 126 11.12 -6.06 30.24
CA ASP A 126 11.45 -6.96 31.35
C ASP A 126 12.96 -7.24 31.44
N ARG A 127 13.36 -7.93 32.51
CA ARG A 127 14.76 -8.34 32.77
C ARG A 127 15.41 -9.20 31.68
N TYR A 128 14.61 -9.79 30.79
CA TYR A 128 15.09 -10.61 29.68
C TYR A 128 15.19 -9.80 28.39
N ASN A 129 14.94 -8.49 28.43
CA ASN A 129 14.83 -7.59 27.28
C ASN A 129 13.63 -7.90 26.38
N ASN A 130 12.58 -8.55 26.89
CA ASN A 130 11.31 -8.61 26.19
C ASN A 130 10.61 -7.26 26.34
N VAL A 131 10.14 -6.71 25.22
CA VAL A 131 9.50 -5.40 25.15
C VAL A 131 8.01 -5.59 24.88
N GLU A 132 7.16 -4.99 25.70
CA GLU A 132 5.72 -4.87 25.48
C GLU A 132 5.41 -3.40 25.20
N GLU A 133 4.73 -3.12 24.10
CA GLU A 133 4.31 -1.78 23.69
C GLU A 133 2.79 -1.67 23.79
N TYR A 134 2.33 -0.52 24.29
CA TYR A 134 0.94 -0.25 24.63
C TYR A 134 0.46 0.97 23.83
N GLY A 135 -0.73 0.87 23.24
CA GLY A 135 -1.33 1.95 22.48
C GLY A 135 -1.83 3.09 23.37
N SER A 136 -2.29 4.18 22.75
CA SER A 136 -2.87 5.34 23.44
C SER A 136 -4.09 5.04 24.33
N HIS A 137 -4.69 3.85 24.17
CA HIS A 137 -5.80 3.33 24.97
C HIS A 137 -5.34 2.54 26.21
N GLY A 138 -4.02 2.44 26.45
CA GLY A 138 -3.43 1.64 27.53
C GLY A 138 -3.51 0.13 27.31
N LYS A 139 -3.75 -0.33 26.08
CA LYS A 139 -3.86 -1.75 25.72
C LYS A 139 -2.61 -2.23 25.00
N LEU A 140 -2.20 -3.47 25.27
CA LEU A 140 -1.07 -4.10 24.59
C LEU A 140 -1.34 -4.13 23.08
N ILE A 141 -0.39 -3.61 22.30
CA ILE A 141 -0.46 -3.61 20.83
C ILE A 141 0.65 -4.44 20.21
N LYS A 142 1.79 -4.56 20.89
CA LYS A 142 2.93 -5.32 20.39
C LYS A 142 3.74 -5.91 21.53
N LYS A 143 4.27 -7.11 21.31
CA LYS A 143 5.27 -7.74 22.16
C LYS A 143 6.43 -8.15 21.30
N THR A 144 7.65 -7.89 21.73
CA THR A 144 8.89 -8.30 21.07
C THR A 144 9.72 -9.07 22.09
N LEU A 145 10.08 -10.30 21.76
CA LEU A 145 10.91 -11.14 22.60
C LEU A 145 12.39 -10.87 22.33
N SER A 146 13.23 -11.26 23.27
CA SER A 146 14.69 -11.09 23.19
C SER A 146 15.34 -11.82 22.00
N ASP A 147 14.69 -12.87 21.50
CA ASP A 147 15.14 -13.67 20.34
C ASP A 147 14.73 -13.06 18.99
N GLY A 148 14.02 -11.92 18.99
CA GLY A 148 13.57 -11.21 17.80
C GLY A 148 12.17 -11.62 17.31
N VAL A 149 11.52 -12.62 17.93
CA VAL A 149 10.11 -12.94 17.68
C VAL A 149 9.26 -11.77 18.15
N TRP A 150 8.30 -11.34 17.35
CA TRP A 150 7.34 -10.32 17.78
C TRP A 150 5.91 -10.70 17.44
N MET A 151 4.97 -10.17 18.21
CA MET A 151 3.54 -10.41 18.10
C MET A 151 2.81 -9.07 18.15
N GLU A 152 1.82 -8.90 17.29
CA GLU A 152 0.91 -7.74 17.30
C GLU A 152 -0.47 -8.18 17.79
N TYR A 153 -1.13 -7.29 18.54
CA TYR A 153 -2.38 -7.57 19.22
C TYR A 153 -3.45 -6.55 18.83
N ASN A 154 -4.68 -7.02 18.72
CA ASN A 154 -5.83 -6.16 18.49
C ASN A 154 -6.08 -5.30 19.74
N PRO A 155 -6.08 -3.96 19.63
CA PRO A 155 -6.24 -3.09 20.80
C PRO A 155 -7.63 -3.18 21.45
N VAL A 156 -8.63 -3.73 20.76
CA VAL A 156 -10.01 -3.85 21.24
C VAL A 156 -10.23 -5.13 22.03
N ASN A 157 -9.81 -6.28 21.50
CA ASN A 157 -10.09 -7.59 22.10
C ASN A 157 -8.85 -8.31 22.67
N ALA A 158 -7.66 -7.69 22.59
CA ALA A 158 -6.38 -8.22 23.06
C ALA A 158 -5.94 -9.55 22.44
N LYS A 159 -6.56 -10.00 21.35
CA LYS A 159 -6.16 -11.21 20.63
C LYS A 159 -4.98 -10.93 19.71
N MET A 160 -4.10 -11.91 19.60
CA MET A 160 -2.96 -11.86 18.67
C MET A 160 -3.49 -11.82 17.25
N MET A 161 -2.99 -10.87 16.45
CA MET A 161 -3.33 -10.70 15.04
C MET A 161 -2.20 -11.14 14.12
N LYS A 162 -0.94 -10.92 14.54
CA LYS A 162 0.24 -11.25 13.75
C LYS A 162 1.37 -11.74 14.63
N ARG A 163 2.23 -12.60 14.07
CA ARG A 163 3.48 -13.04 14.67
C ARG A 163 4.59 -13.10 13.63
N LYS A 164 5.77 -12.59 13.94
CA LYS A 164 6.99 -12.91 13.21
C LYS A 164 7.79 -13.93 13.99
N ASN A 165 8.06 -15.06 13.36
CA ASN A 165 8.85 -16.14 13.92
C ASN A 165 10.35 -15.85 13.79
N ILE A 166 11.17 -16.60 14.54
CA ILE A 166 12.63 -16.46 14.55
C ILE A 166 13.28 -16.75 13.19
N ASP A 167 12.65 -17.61 12.38
CA ASP A 167 13.09 -17.94 11.03
C ASP A 167 12.73 -16.87 9.99
N GLY A 168 12.07 -15.79 10.42
CA GLY A 168 11.61 -14.69 9.57
C GLY A 168 10.23 -14.90 8.96
N SER A 169 9.60 -16.06 9.13
CA SER A 169 8.22 -16.28 8.66
C SER A 169 7.22 -15.42 9.44
N LEU A 170 6.14 -15.03 8.76
CA LEU A 170 5.05 -14.22 9.31
C LEU A 170 3.77 -15.03 9.36
N GLU A 171 3.06 -14.97 10.47
CA GLU A 171 1.75 -15.59 10.65
C GLU A 171 0.70 -14.51 10.92
N GLU A 172 -0.49 -14.68 10.36
CA GLU A 172 -1.66 -13.85 10.64
C GLU A 172 -2.78 -14.72 11.22
N PHE A 173 -3.47 -14.18 12.21
CA PHE A 173 -4.47 -14.84 13.03
C PHE A 173 -5.81 -14.12 12.95
N ASP A 174 -6.88 -14.90 12.99
CA ASP A 174 -8.23 -14.37 12.98
C ASP A 174 -8.69 -13.94 14.39
N ASP A 175 -9.91 -13.41 14.48
CA ASP A 175 -10.50 -12.99 15.76
C ASP A 175 -10.76 -14.16 16.73
N ASN A 176 -10.52 -15.42 16.35
CA ASN A 176 -10.52 -16.58 17.25
C ASN A 176 -9.10 -17.04 17.62
N SER A 177 -8.08 -16.27 17.24
CA SER A 177 -6.67 -16.64 17.40
C SER A 177 -6.30 -17.92 16.66
N GLU A 178 -7.03 -18.26 15.60
CA GLU A 178 -6.69 -19.34 14.69
C GLU A 178 -5.88 -18.75 13.52
N ARG A 179 -4.74 -19.38 13.22
CA ARG A 179 -3.86 -18.95 12.13
C ARG A 179 -4.55 -19.20 10.79
N PHE A 180 -4.83 -18.16 10.01
CA PHE A 180 -5.47 -18.27 8.70
C PHE A 180 -4.52 -17.99 7.52
N LYS A 181 -3.34 -17.40 7.79
CA LYS A 181 -2.33 -17.10 6.76
C LYS A 181 -0.93 -17.18 7.33
N GLU A 182 0.01 -17.67 6.52
CA GLU A 182 1.44 -17.73 6.81
C GLU A 182 2.22 -17.28 5.57
N ILE A 183 3.29 -16.53 5.78
CA ILE A 183 4.26 -16.15 4.76
C ILE A 183 5.60 -16.73 5.22
N ASP A 184 6.15 -17.67 4.45
CA ASP A 184 7.45 -18.25 4.79
C ASP A 184 8.59 -17.25 4.59
N LYS A 185 9.80 -17.63 5.01
CA LYS A 185 11.01 -16.81 4.85
C LYS A 185 11.36 -16.43 3.40
N ASN A 186 10.81 -17.13 2.41
CA ASN A 186 11.01 -16.87 0.99
C ASN A 186 9.86 -16.04 0.39
N GLY A 187 8.88 -15.60 1.20
CA GLY A 187 7.72 -14.85 0.75
C GLY A 187 6.57 -15.73 0.23
N LYS A 188 6.65 -17.06 0.32
CA LYS A 188 5.57 -17.95 -0.13
C LYS A 188 4.43 -17.91 0.87
N VAL A 189 3.24 -17.55 0.38
CA VAL A 189 2.04 -17.48 1.22
C VAL A 189 1.33 -18.83 1.24
N LYS A 190 0.84 -19.21 2.43
CA LYS A 190 -0.08 -20.32 2.66
C LYS A 190 -1.29 -19.81 3.40
N PHE A 191 -2.46 -20.34 3.05
CA PHE A 191 -3.71 -20.04 3.74
C PHE A 191 -4.17 -21.28 4.52
N PHE A 192 -4.97 -21.06 5.57
CA PHE A 192 -5.53 -22.11 6.41
C PHE A 192 -7.00 -21.84 6.70
N LYS A 193 -7.81 -22.90 6.69
CA LYS A 193 -9.22 -22.82 7.07
C LYS A 193 -9.32 -22.67 8.59
N THR A 194 -10.23 -21.82 9.06
CA THR A 194 -10.50 -21.59 10.48
C THR A 194 -12.00 -21.60 10.75
N LYS A 195 -12.42 -21.31 11.98
CA LYS A 195 -13.85 -21.14 12.30
C LYS A 195 -14.48 -19.93 11.62
N LEU A 196 -13.69 -18.90 11.30
CA LEU A 196 -14.14 -17.70 10.59
C LEU A 196 -13.88 -17.78 9.08
N TYR A 197 -12.86 -18.53 8.67
CA TYR A 197 -12.46 -18.68 7.27
C TYR A 197 -12.76 -20.10 6.77
N LYS A 198 -14.02 -20.37 6.41
CA LYS A 198 -14.47 -21.72 6.03
C LYS A 198 -14.68 -21.87 4.54
N THR A 199 -15.22 -20.83 3.91
CA THR A 199 -15.61 -20.79 2.51
C THR A 199 -14.72 -19.82 1.75
N VAL A 200 -14.71 -19.92 0.43
CA VAL A 200 -13.94 -19.01 -0.44
C VAL A 200 -14.34 -17.54 -0.19
N LYS A 201 -15.63 -17.28 0.01
CA LYS A 201 -16.17 -15.94 0.29
C LYS A 201 -15.63 -15.32 1.57
N ASP A 202 -15.30 -16.12 2.57
CA ASP A 202 -14.71 -15.59 3.81
C ASP A 202 -13.33 -14.95 3.56
N PHE A 203 -12.58 -15.50 2.59
CA PHE A 203 -11.28 -14.97 2.19
C PHE A 203 -11.37 -13.77 1.24
N GLU A 204 -12.47 -13.58 0.51
CA GLU A 204 -12.62 -12.47 -0.46
C GLU A 204 -12.34 -11.10 0.15
N LYS A 205 -12.68 -10.89 1.43
CA LYS A 205 -12.41 -9.66 2.18
C LYS A 205 -10.93 -9.30 2.23
N LEU A 206 -10.04 -10.28 2.15
CA LEU A 206 -8.58 -10.09 2.17
C LEU A 206 -8.04 -9.54 0.86
N PHE A 207 -8.74 -9.75 -0.26
CA PHE A 207 -8.24 -9.44 -1.61
C PHE A 207 -8.78 -8.12 -2.16
N ILE A 208 -9.75 -7.49 -1.49
CA ILE A 208 -10.41 -6.24 -1.96
C ILE A 208 -9.40 -5.17 -2.38
N ASN A 209 -8.27 -5.07 -1.66
CA ASN A 209 -7.21 -4.09 -1.93
C ASN A 209 -5.91 -4.71 -2.46
N ASN A 210 -5.88 -6.01 -2.80
CA ASN A 210 -4.66 -6.70 -3.23
C ASN A 210 -4.97 -7.85 -4.21
N LYS A 211 -4.97 -7.53 -5.51
CA LYS A 211 -5.23 -8.51 -6.58
C LYS A 211 -4.15 -9.60 -6.69
N ASP A 212 -2.91 -9.32 -6.30
CA ASP A 212 -1.83 -10.32 -6.31
C ASP A 212 -2.07 -11.42 -5.26
N LEU A 213 -2.79 -11.06 -4.19
CA LEU A 213 -3.17 -12.01 -3.14
C LEU A 213 -4.29 -12.96 -3.60
N GLU A 214 -5.19 -12.54 -4.50
CA GLU A 214 -6.19 -13.41 -5.13
C GLU A 214 -5.52 -14.54 -5.93
N LYS A 215 -4.52 -14.18 -6.75
CA LYS A 215 -3.72 -15.16 -7.50
C LYS A 215 -3.05 -16.16 -6.56
N THR A 216 -2.40 -15.64 -5.51
CA THR A 216 -1.71 -16.46 -4.52
C THR A 216 -2.67 -17.38 -3.77
N PHE A 217 -3.89 -16.92 -3.48
CA PHE A 217 -4.94 -17.71 -2.87
C PHE A 217 -5.38 -18.88 -3.76
N LEU A 218 -5.59 -18.64 -5.06
CA LEU A 218 -5.93 -19.69 -6.02
C LEU A 218 -4.80 -20.73 -6.20
N GLU A 219 -3.55 -20.29 -6.17
CA GLU A 219 -2.36 -21.15 -6.22
C GLU A 219 -2.17 -21.97 -4.94
N SER A 220 -2.72 -21.52 -3.81
CA SER A 220 -2.60 -22.24 -2.53
C SER A 220 -3.36 -23.58 -2.51
N ARG A 221 -4.30 -23.80 -3.45
CA ARG A 221 -5.12 -25.02 -3.57
C ARG A 221 -5.83 -25.42 -2.27
N ILE A 222 -6.13 -24.46 -1.40
CA ILE A 222 -6.86 -24.71 -0.13
C ILE A 222 -8.34 -25.05 -0.34
N PHE A 223 -8.90 -24.66 -1.48
CA PHE A 223 -10.25 -24.99 -1.94
C PHE A 223 -10.17 -25.81 -3.22
N ASN A 224 -11.15 -26.69 -3.41
CA ASN A 224 -11.28 -27.43 -4.66
C ASN A 224 -11.92 -26.53 -5.74
N LEU A 225 -11.96 -27.02 -6.98
CA LEU A 225 -12.49 -26.22 -8.10
C LEU A 225 -14.01 -26.00 -8.02
N GLU A 226 -14.77 -26.89 -7.38
CA GLU A 226 -16.20 -26.73 -7.17
C GLU A 226 -16.48 -25.57 -6.20
N ASP A 227 -15.76 -25.50 -5.09
CA ASP A 227 -15.79 -24.38 -4.14
C ASP A 227 -15.47 -23.04 -4.83
N LEU A 228 -14.46 -23.02 -5.70
CA LEU A 228 -14.04 -21.83 -6.44
C LEU A 228 -15.09 -21.41 -7.49
N LYS A 229 -15.70 -22.38 -8.17
CA LYS A 229 -16.78 -22.14 -9.13
C LYS A 229 -18.01 -21.56 -8.45
N ASP A 230 -18.41 -22.11 -7.30
CA ASP A 230 -19.55 -21.63 -6.51
C ASP A 230 -19.31 -20.22 -5.94
N ALA A 231 -18.06 -19.86 -5.73
CA ALA A 231 -17.64 -18.51 -5.39
C ALA A 231 -17.60 -17.56 -6.60
N GLY A 232 -17.80 -18.05 -7.82
CA GLY A 232 -17.89 -17.24 -9.04
C GLY A 232 -16.56 -17.02 -9.74
N PHE A 233 -15.50 -17.77 -9.42
CA PHE A 233 -14.25 -17.67 -10.16
C PHE A 233 -14.43 -18.11 -11.62
N THR A 234 -13.95 -17.28 -12.54
CA THR A 234 -14.04 -17.56 -13.96
C THR A 234 -12.92 -18.51 -14.42
N PHE A 235 -13.17 -19.23 -15.51
CA PHE A 235 -12.15 -20.05 -16.15
C PHE A 235 -10.85 -19.27 -16.43
N LYS A 236 -10.94 -18.02 -16.88
CA LYS A 236 -9.78 -17.19 -17.20
C LYS A 236 -8.88 -16.94 -15.98
N GLN A 237 -9.49 -16.71 -14.80
CA GLN A 237 -8.75 -16.57 -13.54
C GLN A 237 -8.05 -17.88 -13.15
N LEU A 238 -8.74 -19.01 -13.29
CA LEU A 238 -8.22 -20.31 -12.89
C LEU A 238 -7.13 -20.83 -13.84
N LYS A 239 -7.28 -20.66 -15.15
CA LYS A 239 -6.24 -21.03 -16.13
C LYS A 239 -4.93 -20.27 -15.88
N ALA A 240 -5.01 -18.99 -15.51
CA ALA A 240 -3.83 -18.18 -15.17
C ALA A 240 -3.06 -18.68 -13.94
N THR A 241 -3.68 -19.54 -13.12
CA THR A 241 -3.11 -20.14 -11.90
C THR A 241 -2.81 -21.64 -12.06
N GLY A 242 -2.69 -22.09 -13.32
CA GLY A 242 -2.21 -23.43 -13.66
C GLY A 242 -3.25 -24.54 -13.56
N TYR A 243 -4.54 -24.24 -13.41
CA TYR A 243 -5.59 -25.24 -13.59
C TYR A 243 -5.73 -25.62 -15.07
N SER A 244 -5.83 -26.91 -15.35
CA SER A 244 -6.03 -27.46 -16.67
C SER A 244 -7.49 -27.41 -17.11
N LEU A 245 -7.71 -27.47 -18.42
CA LEU A 245 -9.06 -27.50 -19.00
C LEU A 245 -9.83 -28.75 -18.57
N GLN A 246 -9.15 -29.88 -18.39
CA GLN A 246 -9.75 -31.13 -17.92
C GLN A 246 -10.25 -31.01 -16.47
N GLU A 247 -9.43 -30.48 -15.56
CA GLU A 247 -9.84 -30.29 -14.16
C GLU A 247 -11.05 -29.35 -14.05
N LEU A 248 -11.11 -28.32 -14.89
CA LEU A 248 -12.23 -27.37 -14.91
C LEU A 248 -13.51 -28.02 -15.45
N LYS A 249 -13.41 -28.89 -16.46
CA LYS A 249 -14.55 -29.70 -16.90
C LYS A 249 -15.04 -30.63 -15.80
N ASP A 250 -14.13 -31.31 -15.10
CA ASP A 250 -14.47 -32.24 -14.03
C ASP A 250 -15.11 -31.53 -12.82
N ALA A 251 -14.78 -30.25 -12.61
CA ALA A 251 -15.46 -29.35 -11.68
C ALA A 251 -16.81 -28.79 -12.17
N GLY A 252 -17.25 -29.22 -13.36
CA GLY A 252 -18.55 -28.90 -13.94
C GLY A 252 -18.64 -27.54 -14.63
N TYR A 253 -17.52 -26.92 -15.02
CA TYR A 253 -17.59 -25.75 -15.92
C TYR A 253 -18.21 -26.16 -17.25
N THR A 254 -19.21 -25.40 -17.72
CA THR A 254 -19.96 -25.74 -18.93
C THR A 254 -19.19 -25.33 -20.20
N ALA A 255 -19.48 -26.00 -21.32
CA ALA A 255 -18.96 -25.62 -22.62
C ALA A 255 -19.23 -24.14 -22.95
N GLN A 256 -20.36 -23.58 -22.51
CA GLN A 256 -20.70 -22.17 -22.67
C GLN A 256 -19.73 -21.28 -21.88
N GLN A 257 -19.49 -21.56 -20.60
CA GLN A 257 -18.56 -20.78 -19.78
C GLN A 257 -17.14 -20.81 -20.33
N LEU A 258 -16.72 -21.95 -20.88
CA LEU A 258 -15.40 -22.11 -21.48
C LEU A 258 -15.28 -21.39 -22.84
N LYS A 259 -16.34 -21.44 -23.66
CA LYS A 259 -16.45 -20.66 -24.89
C LYS A 259 -16.36 -19.16 -24.62
N ASP A 260 -17.09 -18.67 -23.63
CA ASP A 260 -17.08 -17.25 -23.23
C ASP A 260 -15.70 -16.82 -22.71
N ALA A 261 -14.92 -17.76 -22.17
CA ALA A 261 -13.54 -17.56 -21.80
C ALA A 261 -12.53 -17.68 -22.96
N GLY A 262 -13.01 -17.90 -24.19
CA GLY A 262 -12.21 -17.94 -25.41
C GLY A 262 -11.61 -19.30 -25.76
N ILE A 263 -12.09 -20.39 -25.15
CA ILE A 263 -11.64 -21.75 -25.49
C ILE A 263 -12.23 -22.19 -26.82
N SER A 264 -11.38 -22.74 -27.69
CA SER A 264 -11.78 -23.19 -29.01
C SER A 264 -12.59 -24.48 -28.93
N LEU A 265 -13.47 -24.68 -29.92
CA LEU A 265 -14.28 -25.90 -29.98
C LEU A 265 -13.44 -27.18 -30.11
N LYS A 266 -12.26 -27.10 -30.74
CA LYS A 266 -11.30 -28.21 -30.79
C LYS A 266 -10.78 -28.59 -29.40
N GLU A 267 -10.36 -27.59 -28.61
CA GLU A 267 -9.92 -27.82 -27.22
C GLU A 267 -11.05 -28.40 -26.35
N LEU A 268 -12.30 -27.92 -26.52
CA LEU A 268 -13.46 -28.48 -25.80
C LEU A 268 -13.69 -29.96 -26.16
N LYS A 269 -13.58 -30.31 -27.44
CA LYS A 269 -13.70 -31.69 -27.89
C LYS A 269 -12.58 -32.57 -27.35
N GLU A 270 -11.35 -32.05 -27.30
CA GLU A 270 -10.18 -32.78 -26.79
C GLU A 270 -10.32 -33.16 -25.31
N VAL A 271 -10.94 -32.29 -24.49
CA VAL A 271 -11.29 -32.63 -23.09
C VAL A 271 -12.61 -33.41 -22.97
N GLY A 272 -13.17 -33.85 -24.09
CA GLY A 272 -14.29 -34.77 -24.16
C GLY A 272 -15.67 -34.16 -23.94
N PHE A 273 -15.88 -32.88 -24.22
CA PHE A 273 -17.25 -32.34 -24.33
C PHE A 273 -17.97 -33.00 -25.50
N ILE A 274 -19.21 -33.42 -25.29
CA ILE A 274 -20.01 -34.09 -26.32
C ILE A 274 -20.73 -33.07 -27.21
N ALA A 275 -21.13 -33.49 -28.41
CA ALA A 275 -21.81 -32.62 -29.38
C ALA A 275 -23.03 -31.90 -28.78
N LYS A 276 -23.78 -32.55 -27.87
CA LYS A 276 -24.92 -31.92 -27.17
C LYS A 276 -24.51 -30.72 -26.33
N GLU A 277 -23.50 -30.87 -25.48
CA GLU A 277 -23.03 -29.79 -24.61
C GLU A 277 -22.49 -28.60 -25.42
N ILE A 278 -21.84 -28.89 -26.55
CA ILE A 278 -21.29 -27.89 -27.46
C ILE A 278 -22.42 -27.16 -28.22
N ILE A 279 -23.46 -27.85 -28.65
CA ILE A 279 -24.65 -27.23 -29.27
C ILE A 279 -25.42 -26.39 -28.25
N ASP A 280 -25.57 -26.86 -27.02
CA ASP A 280 -26.21 -26.12 -25.92
C ASP A 280 -25.39 -24.86 -25.56
N ALA A 281 -24.07 -24.87 -25.78
CA ALA A 281 -23.18 -23.71 -25.74
C ALA A 281 -23.27 -22.79 -26.98
N GLY A 282 -24.25 -23.01 -27.86
CA GLY A 282 -24.57 -22.15 -28.99
C GLY A 282 -23.58 -22.19 -30.15
N PHE A 283 -22.83 -23.28 -30.33
CA PHE A 283 -22.08 -23.51 -31.57
C PHE A 283 -23.01 -24.08 -32.68
N THR A 284 -22.66 -23.89 -33.94
CA THR A 284 -23.44 -24.39 -35.09
C THR A 284 -23.02 -25.80 -35.50
N ALA A 285 -23.90 -26.55 -36.17
CA ALA A 285 -23.58 -27.92 -36.58
C ALA A 285 -22.39 -27.94 -37.54
N SER A 286 -22.29 -26.95 -38.44
CA SER A 286 -21.11 -26.78 -39.31
C SER A 286 -19.81 -26.61 -38.51
N GLN A 287 -19.80 -25.79 -37.45
CA GLN A 287 -18.62 -25.60 -36.59
C GLN A 287 -18.19 -26.89 -35.88
N LEU A 288 -19.16 -27.73 -35.49
CA LEU A 288 -18.85 -29.03 -34.88
C LEU A 288 -18.18 -29.97 -35.90
N VAL A 289 -18.67 -30.03 -37.14
CA VAL A 289 -18.02 -30.85 -38.19
C VAL A 289 -16.63 -30.34 -38.52
N ASP A 290 -16.42 -29.02 -38.56
CA ASP A 290 -15.10 -28.44 -38.79
C ASP A 290 -14.08 -28.78 -37.69
N ALA A 291 -14.56 -29.08 -36.47
CA ALA A 291 -13.74 -29.63 -35.39
C ALA A 291 -13.74 -31.17 -35.32
N GLY A 292 -14.29 -31.82 -36.35
CA GLY A 292 -14.25 -33.26 -36.56
C GLY A 292 -15.32 -34.05 -35.79
N PHE A 293 -16.40 -33.45 -35.33
CA PHE A 293 -17.58 -34.22 -34.93
C PHE A 293 -18.25 -34.82 -36.17
N THR A 294 -18.79 -36.02 -36.04
CA THR A 294 -19.47 -36.72 -37.12
C THR A 294 -20.95 -36.30 -37.21
N VAL A 295 -21.58 -36.53 -38.37
CA VAL A 295 -23.03 -36.29 -38.51
C VAL A 295 -23.85 -37.17 -37.57
N LYS A 296 -23.32 -38.34 -37.18
CA LYS A 296 -23.90 -39.17 -36.13
C LYS A 296 -23.86 -38.48 -34.77
N ASP A 297 -22.76 -37.83 -34.40
CA ASP A 297 -22.68 -37.08 -33.14
C ASP A 297 -23.68 -35.92 -33.10
N LEU A 298 -23.90 -35.24 -34.25
CA LEU A 298 -24.92 -34.19 -34.40
C LEU A 298 -26.35 -34.73 -34.28
N ARG A 299 -26.60 -35.93 -34.80
CA ARG A 299 -27.88 -36.61 -34.66
C ARG A 299 -28.13 -36.99 -33.20
N ASP A 300 -27.14 -37.62 -32.57
CA ASP A 300 -27.20 -38.09 -31.19
C ASP A 300 -27.28 -36.90 -30.20
N SER A 301 -26.80 -35.71 -30.58
CA SER A 301 -26.98 -34.47 -29.81
C SER A 301 -28.39 -33.89 -29.87
N GLY A 302 -29.28 -34.45 -30.70
CA GLY A 302 -30.66 -33.99 -30.84
C GLY A 302 -30.84 -32.82 -31.81
N ILE A 303 -29.87 -32.54 -32.70
CA ILE A 303 -30.07 -31.54 -33.75
C ILE A 303 -31.18 -32.02 -34.69
N LYS A 304 -32.18 -31.16 -34.88
CA LYS A 304 -33.27 -31.42 -35.83
C LYS A 304 -32.72 -31.47 -37.25
N LEU A 305 -33.18 -32.45 -38.02
CA LEU A 305 -32.81 -32.66 -39.42
C LEU A 305 -32.99 -31.39 -40.28
N LEU A 306 -34.06 -30.62 -40.04
CA LEU A 306 -34.29 -29.33 -40.72
C LEU A 306 -33.13 -28.33 -40.55
N LYS A 307 -32.52 -28.30 -39.36
CA LYS A 307 -31.40 -27.39 -39.08
C LYS A 307 -30.17 -27.79 -39.90
N LEU A 308 -29.89 -29.09 -40.02
CA LEU A 308 -28.79 -29.59 -40.86
C LEU A 308 -29.02 -29.29 -42.35
N ILE A 309 -30.25 -29.47 -42.86
CA ILE A 309 -30.61 -29.10 -44.24
C ILE A 309 -30.35 -27.60 -44.47
N ASN A 310 -30.81 -26.74 -43.55
CA ASN A 310 -30.63 -25.29 -43.67
C ASN A 310 -29.16 -24.86 -43.56
N GLU A 311 -28.35 -25.59 -42.79
CA GLU A 311 -26.90 -25.39 -42.68
C GLU A 311 -26.12 -26.00 -43.87
N GLY A 312 -26.81 -26.57 -44.87
CA GLY A 312 -26.22 -27.02 -46.12
C GLY A 312 -25.61 -28.42 -46.08
N PHE A 313 -25.95 -29.24 -45.08
CA PHE A 313 -25.47 -30.62 -45.00
C PHE A 313 -26.02 -31.47 -46.17
N THR A 314 -25.16 -32.30 -46.75
CA THR A 314 -25.55 -33.15 -47.88
C THR A 314 -26.40 -34.33 -47.43
N ILE A 315 -27.37 -34.74 -48.27
CA ILE A 315 -28.24 -35.88 -47.98
C ILE A 315 -27.44 -37.17 -47.73
N PRO A 316 -26.44 -37.54 -48.57
CA PRO A 316 -25.63 -38.72 -48.30
C PRO A 316 -24.86 -38.64 -46.99
N GLY A 317 -24.39 -37.45 -46.59
CA GLY A 317 -23.74 -37.23 -45.30
C GLY A 317 -24.68 -37.45 -44.13
N MET A 318 -25.93 -36.96 -44.22
CA MET A 318 -26.98 -37.21 -43.23
C MET A 318 -27.39 -38.68 -43.15
N LEU A 319 -27.58 -39.34 -44.29
CA LEU A 319 -27.85 -40.78 -44.34
C LEU A 319 -26.69 -41.60 -43.73
N GLY A 320 -25.44 -41.25 -44.06
CA GLY A 320 -24.24 -41.85 -43.46
C GLY A 320 -24.11 -41.59 -41.95
N GLY A 321 -24.68 -40.50 -41.45
CA GLY A 321 -24.81 -40.19 -40.02
C GLY A 321 -25.95 -40.91 -39.30
N GLY A 322 -26.72 -41.75 -40.01
CA GLY A 322 -27.80 -42.56 -39.43
C GLY A 322 -29.19 -41.92 -39.48
N TYR A 323 -29.37 -40.80 -40.18
CA TYR A 323 -30.71 -40.33 -40.53
C TYR A 323 -31.34 -41.26 -41.56
N THR A 324 -32.65 -41.47 -41.45
CA THR A 324 -33.42 -42.41 -42.25
C THR A 324 -34.48 -41.70 -43.09
N ASP A 325 -35.01 -42.37 -44.12
CA ASP A 325 -36.15 -41.89 -44.92
C ASP A 325 -37.33 -41.43 -44.05
N LYS A 326 -37.54 -42.09 -42.90
CA LYS A 326 -38.56 -41.69 -41.92
C LYS A 326 -38.23 -40.32 -41.31
N ASP A 327 -37.00 -40.09 -40.90
CA ASP A 327 -36.57 -38.80 -40.32
C ASP A 327 -36.76 -37.64 -41.33
N PHE A 328 -36.52 -37.89 -42.61
CA PHE A 328 -36.81 -36.91 -43.68
C PHE A 328 -38.32 -36.69 -43.86
N LYS A 329 -39.12 -37.77 -43.89
CA LYS A 329 -40.59 -37.67 -44.00
C LYS A 329 -41.21 -36.93 -42.82
N ASP A 330 -40.76 -37.23 -41.61
CA ASP A 330 -41.22 -36.58 -40.37
C ASP A 330 -40.84 -35.08 -40.37
N ALA A 331 -39.77 -34.70 -41.07
CA ALA A 331 -39.40 -33.31 -41.32
C ALA A 331 -40.12 -32.66 -42.52
N GLY A 332 -41.03 -33.38 -43.20
CA GLY A 332 -41.78 -32.88 -44.35
C GLY A 332 -41.06 -33.01 -45.70
N TYR A 333 -40.11 -33.94 -45.82
CA TYR A 333 -39.35 -34.18 -47.05
C TYR A 333 -39.43 -35.64 -47.51
N ILE A 334 -39.51 -35.86 -48.83
CA ILE A 334 -39.39 -37.19 -49.43
C ILE A 334 -38.02 -37.30 -50.10
N LEU A 335 -37.28 -38.37 -49.77
CA LEU A 335 -36.06 -38.74 -50.47
C LEU A 335 -36.40 -39.44 -51.79
N ARG A 336 -35.90 -38.91 -52.92
CA ARG A 336 -36.01 -39.53 -54.24
C ARG A 336 -34.64 -39.80 -54.83
N LYS A 337 -34.46 -40.94 -55.50
CA LYS A 337 -33.29 -41.17 -56.34
C LYS A 337 -33.47 -40.38 -57.65
N PRO A 338 -32.45 -39.64 -58.12
CA PRO A 338 -32.57 -38.88 -59.36
C PRO A 338 -32.90 -39.82 -60.52
N SER A 339 -33.93 -39.48 -61.29
CA SER A 339 -34.19 -40.09 -62.59
C SER A 339 -33.14 -39.62 -63.60
N GLN A 340 -32.81 -40.41 -64.63
CA GLN A 340 -31.76 -40.09 -65.63
C GLN A 340 -31.95 -38.72 -66.34
N PHE A 341 -33.12 -38.08 -66.22
CA PHE A 341 -33.49 -36.82 -66.87
C PHE A 341 -33.48 -35.57 -65.95
N GLU A 342 -33.26 -35.72 -64.64
CA GLU A 342 -33.40 -34.60 -63.67
C GLU A 342 -32.10 -33.86 -63.31
N PHE A 343 -30.99 -34.18 -63.96
CA PHE A 343 -29.67 -33.53 -63.74
C PHE A 343 -29.61 -32.01 -64.02
N LEU A 344 -30.73 -31.39 -64.44
CA LEU A 344 -30.79 -30.01 -64.92
C LEU A 344 -31.45 -29.01 -63.96
N LYS A 345 -31.83 -29.38 -62.73
CA LYS A 345 -32.34 -28.42 -61.73
C LYS A 345 -31.46 -28.40 -60.47
N PRO A 346 -30.80 -27.27 -60.13
CA PRO A 346 -29.92 -27.19 -58.98
C PRO A 346 -30.77 -26.99 -57.72
N LYS A 347 -31.22 -28.08 -57.10
CA LYS A 347 -31.58 -28.08 -55.69
C LYS A 347 -30.88 -29.25 -55.02
N ILE A 348 -29.68 -28.94 -54.50
CA ILE A 348 -28.93 -29.71 -53.50
C ILE A 348 -28.70 -31.18 -53.94
N SER A 349 -28.04 -31.38 -55.09
CA SER A 349 -27.61 -32.72 -55.49
C SER A 349 -26.10 -32.83 -55.41
N ASP A 350 -25.60 -33.56 -54.41
CA ASP A 350 -24.31 -34.22 -54.53
C ASP A 350 -24.46 -35.66 -54.04
N LYS A 351 -24.37 -36.59 -55.02
CA LYS A 351 -24.38 -38.06 -54.90
C LYS A 351 -25.72 -38.76 -54.56
N GLY A 352 -26.72 -38.64 -55.45
CA GLY A 352 -27.69 -39.72 -55.67
C GLY A 352 -29.04 -39.65 -54.94
N TYR A 353 -29.38 -38.54 -54.26
CA TYR A 353 -30.71 -38.29 -53.71
C TYR A 353 -31.11 -36.82 -53.84
N ILE A 354 -32.40 -36.55 -54.07
CA ILE A 354 -33.03 -35.22 -54.07
C ILE A 354 -34.11 -35.22 -52.98
N ILE A 355 -34.26 -34.11 -52.26
CA ILE A 355 -35.37 -33.90 -51.30
C ILE A 355 -36.49 -33.07 -51.93
N GLU A 356 -37.72 -33.56 -51.83
CA GLU A 356 -38.92 -32.80 -52.22
C GLU A 356 -39.77 -32.48 -50.97
N LYS A 357 -40.20 -31.22 -50.83
CA LYS A 357 -41.07 -30.80 -49.74
C LYS A 357 -42.47 -31.38 -49.96
N ILE A 358 -43.02 -32.03 -48.95
CA ILE A 358 -44.40 -32.51 -48.94
C ILE A 358 -45.31 -31.28 -48.80
N ASN A 359 -46.12 -31.03 -49.83
CA ASN A 359 -47.10 -29.93 -49.83
C ASN A 359 -48.33 -30.27 -48.99
#